data_AF-A0A8D2BKU9-F1
#
_entry.id   AF-A0A8D2BKU9-F1
#
_cell.length_a   1.000
_cell.length_b   1.000
_cell.length_c   1.000
_cell.angle_alpha   90.00
_cell.angle_beta   90.00
_cell.angle_gamma   90.00
#
_symmetry.space_group_name_H-M   'P 1'
#
loop_
_entity.id
_entity.type
_entity.pdbx_description
1 polymer ?
#
loop_
_entity_poly.entity_id
_entity_poly.type
_entity_poly.pdbx_seq_one_letter_code
_entity_poly.pdbx_strand_id
1 'polypeptide(L)'
;TCKAEASILSYDGSMYMKVIMPMVMHTEAEDVSFRFMSQRAYGLLVATTSRDSADTLRLELDGGRVKLMVNLDCIRINCNSSKGPETLYAGQKLNDNEWHTVRVVRRGKSLKLTVDDDVAEGTMVGDHTRLEFHNIETGIMTEKRYISVVPSSFIGHLQSLMFNGLLYIDLCKNGDIDYCELKARFGLRNIIADPVTFKTKSSYLSLATLQAYTSMHLFFQFKTTSADGFILFNSGDGNDFIAVELVKGYIHYVFDLGNGPNVIKGNSDRPLNDNQWHNVVITRDNSNTHSLKVDTKVVTQVINGAKNLDLKGDLYMAGLAQGMYSNLPKLVASRDGFQGCLASVDLNGRLPDLINDALHRSGQIERGCEGPSTTCQEDSCANQGVCMQQWEGFTCDCSMTSYSGNQCNDRKYNLFILGTFPEFSFFKVQSFRESLKVIMYKDGSAERFISSVLIQKLGK
;
A
#
# COMPACT_ATOMS: atom_id res chain seq x y z
N THR A 1 -36.88 -17.50 -4.04
CA THR A 1 -36.97 -16.16 -3.42
C THR A 1 -35.67 -15.83 -2.73
N CYS A 2 -34.98 -14.76 -3.14
CA CYS A 2 -33.71 -14.30 -2.55
C CYS A 2 -33.94 -13.63 -1.19
N LYS A 3 -34.32 -14.41 -0.16
CA LYS A 3 -34.71 -13.90 1.17
C LYS A 3 -33.54 -13.76 2.15
N ALA A 4 -32.45 -14.49 1.93
CA ALA A 4 -31.25 -14.45 2.78
C ALA A 4 -30.17 -13.60 2.12
N GLU A 5 -29.56 -12.70 2.89
CA GLU A 5 -28.41 -11.92 2.46
C GLU A 5 -27.19 -12.84 2.34
N ALA A 6 -26.51 -12.80 1.20
CA ALA A 6 -25.36 -13.67 0.93
C ALA A 6 -24.11 -13.22 1.69
N SER A 7 -23.39 -14.18 2.25
CA SER A 7 -22.21 -13.91 3.07
C SER A 7 -21.03 -13.38 2.26
N ILE A 8 -20.35 -12.38 2.82
CA ILE A 8 -19.15 -11.76 2.26
C ILE A 8 -17.91 -12.30 2.98
N LEU A 9 -16.86 -12.63 2.23
CA LEU A 9 -15.55 -13.01 2.73
C LEU A 9 -14.49 -12.00 2.30
N SER A 10 -13.65 -11.57 3.23
CA SER A 10 -12.60 -10.57 3.03
C SER A 10 -11.20 -11.20 3.08
N TYR A 11 -10.34 -10.78 2.15
CA TYR A 11 -8.99 -11.30 1.96
C TYR A 11 -7.99 -10.14 1.93
N ASP A 12 -6.88 -10.27 2.66
CA ASP A 12 -5.80 -9.28 2.74
C ASP A 12 -4.52 -9.71 2.00
N GLY A 13 -4.60 -10.71 1.12
CA GLY A 13 -3.45 -11.26 0.41
C GLY A 13 -2.65 -12.31 1.19
N SER A 14 -2.91 -12.46 2.48
CA SER A 14 -2.35 -13.52 3.34
C SER A 14 -3.39 -14.57 3.76
N MET A 15 -4.63 -14.39 3.32
CA MET A 15 -5.81 -15.19 3.70
C MET A 15 -6.26 -16.14 2.59
N TYR A 16 -6.89 -17.24 2.99
CA TYR A 16 -7.54 -18.18 2.08
C TYR A 16 -8.86 -18.72 2.66
N MET A 17 -9.67 -19.29 1.78
CA MET A 17 -10.70 -20.27 2.11
C MET A 17 -10.51 -21.46 1.19
N LYS A 18 -10.47 -22.65 1.78
CA LYS A 18 -10.26 -23.94 1.12
C LYS A 18 -11.37 -24.90 1.53
N VAL A 19 -12.15 -25.33 0.56
CA VAL A 19 -13.13 -26.40 0.72
C VAL A 19 -12.46 -27.69 0.28
N ILE A 20 -12.36 -28.66 1.19
CA ILE A 20 -11.77 -29.97 0.91
C ILE A 20 -12.92 -30.91 0.55
N MET A 21 -12.92 -31.43 -0.68
CA MET A 21 -14.00 -32.32 -1.09
C MET A 21 -13.93 -33.64 -0.31
N PRO A 22 -15.06 -34.15 0.22
CA PRO A 22 -15.08 -35.42 0.98
C PRO A 22 -14.59 -36.63 0.17
N MET A 23 -14.71 -36.55 -1.16
CA MET A 23 -14.18 -37.52 -2.12
C MET A 23 -13.54 -36.77 -3.28
N VAL A 24 -12.62 -37.43 -4.00
CA VAL A 24 -12.07 -36.88 -5.24
C VAL A 24 -13.20 -36.64 -6.23
N MET A 25 -13.22 -35.46 -6.81
CA MET A 25 -14.24 -35.06 -7.77
C MET A 25 -13.72 -35.26 -9.18
N HIS A 26 -14.54 -35.86 -10.02
CA HIS A 26 -14.31 -35.96 -11.46
C HIS A 26 -15.51 -35.37 -12.18
N THR A 27 -15.29 -34.33 -12.97
CA THR A 27 -16.37 -33.55 -13.57
C THR A 27 -16.11 -33.29 -15.04
N GLU A 28 -17.17 -33.32 -15.85
CA GLU A 28 -17.14 -32.94 -17.28
C GLU A 28 -18.04 -31.72 -17.53
N ALA A 29 -18.72 -31.23 -16.50
CA ALA A 29 -19.60 -30.08 -16.55
C ALA A 29 -19.61 -29.37 -15.19
N GLU A 30 -19.41 -28.06 -15.20
CA GLU A 30 -19.46 -27.25 -13.99
C GLU A 30 -20.23 -25.94 -14.24
N ASP A 31 -20.95 -25.52 -13.21
CA ASP A 31 -21.59 -24.22 -13.10
C ASP A 31 -20.99 -23.48 -11.90
N VAL A 32 -20.20 -22.44 -12.18
CA VAL A 32 -19.50 -21.66 -11.16
C VAL A 32 -19.98 -20.21 -11.25
N SER A 33 -20.36 -19.60 -10.12
CA SER A 33 -20.63 -18.18 -10.09
C SER A 33 -20.26 -17.55 -8.77
N PHE A 34 -19.83 -16.30 -8.77
CA PHE A 34 -19.55 -15.53 -7.56
C PHE A 34 -19.54 -14.05 -7.89
N ARG A 35 -19.46 -13.20 -6.87
CA ARG A 35 -19.18 -11.78 -7.01
C ARG A 35 -17.85 -11.45 -6.36
N PHE A 36 -17.13 -10.49 -6.91
CA PHE A 36 -15.89 -9.99 -6.33
C PHE A 36 -15.85 -8.46 -6.34
N MET A 37 -15.02 -7.90 -5.45
CA MET A 37 -14.70 -6.48 -5.38
C MET A 37 -13.21 -6.35 -5.04
N SER A 38 -12.44 -5.59 -5.83
CA SER A 38 -11.01 -5.38 -5.62
C SER A 38 -10.50 -4.09 -6.26
N GLN A 39 -9.42 -3.54 -5.70
CA GLN A 39 -8.62 -2.45 -6.32
C GLN A 39 -7.42 -2.99 -7.11
N ARG A 40 -7.10 -4.29 -6.96
CA ARG A 40 -5.97 -4.92 -7.63
C ARG A 40 -6.35 -5.41 -9.01
N ALA A 41 -5.44 -5.24 -9.97
CA ALA A 41 -5.59 -5.78 -11.31
C ALA A 41 -5.23 -7.27 -11.42
N TYR A 42 -4.68 -7.84 -10.35
CA TYR A 42 -4.20 -9.22 -10.28
C TYR A 42 -4.65 -9.91 -8.98
N GLY A 43 -4.96 -11.20 -9.05
CA GLY A 43 -5.32 -11.98 -7.86
C GLY A 43 -6.14 -13.23 -8.15
N LEU A 44 -5.90 -14.30 -7.41
CA LEU A 44 -6.67 -15.54 -7.48
C LEU A 44 -8.10 -15.38 -6.95
N LEU A 45 -9.11 -15.52 -7.81
CA LEU A 45 -10.51 -15.47 -7.38
C LEU A 45 -10.96 -16.84 -6.86
N VAL A 46 -10.90 -17.86 -7.74
CA VAL A 46 -11.34 -19.23 -7.45
C VAL A 46 -10.45 -20.21 -8.21
N ALA A 47 -10.04 -21.31 -7.60
CA ALA A 47 -9.41 -22.43 -8.30
C ALA A 47 -9.89 -23.77 -7.76
N THR A 48 -10.07 -24.74 -8.65
CA THR A 48 -10.03 -26.15 -8.24
C THR A 48 -8.58 -26.63 -8.23
N THR A 49 -8.20 -27.46 -7.26
CA THR A 49 -6.83 -27.99 -7.15
C THR A 49 -6.86 -29.50 -6.88
N SER A 50 -5.93 -30.23 -7.48
CA SER A 50 -5.71 -31.66 -7.21
C SER A 50 -4.39 -31.89 -6.46
N ARG A 51 -4.38 -32.90 -5.58
CA ARG A 51 -3.16 -33.40 -4.92
C ARG A 51 -2.36 -34.35 -5.80
N ASP A 52 -2.89 -34.73 -6.96
CA ASP A 52 -2.37 -35.78 -7.82
C ASP A 52 -2.01 -35.30 -9.24
N SER A 53 -2.52 -34.14 -9.67
CA SER A 53 -2.31 -33.62 -11.02
C SER A 53 -2.25 -32.08 -11.04
N ALA A 54 -1.88 -31.55 -12.20
CA ALA A 54 -1.95 -30.11 -12.49
C ALA A 54 -3.35 -29.66 -12.97
N ASP A 55 -4.36 -30.52 -12.85
CA ASP A 55 -5.74 -30.25 -13.25
C ASP A 55 -6.30 -29.06 -12.47
N THR A 56 -6.86 -28.09 -13.20
CA THR A 56 -7.47 -26.93 -12.57
C THR A 56 -8.49 -26.26 -13.50
N LEU A 57 -9.60 -25.83 -12.91
CA LEU A 57 -10.42 -24.75 -13.41
C LEU A 57 -10.14 -23.54 -12.51
N ARG A 58 -9.58 -22.48 -13.10
CA ARG A 58 -9.07 -21.32 -12.36
C ARG A 58 -9.62 -20.02 -12.92
N LEU A 59 -10.05 -19.15 -12.03
CA LEU A 59 -10.48 -17.79 -12.29
C LEU A 59 -9.56 -16.83 -11.53
N GLU A 60 -8.95 -15.92 -12.27
CA GLU A 60 -8.01 -14.92 -11.74
C GLU A 60 -8.26 -13.55 -12.37
N LEU A 61 -7.95 -12.49 -11.63
CA LEU A 61 -7.75 -11.18 -12.22
C LEU A 61 -6.39 -11.16 -12.91
N ASP A 62 -6.36 -10.74 -14.17
CA ASP A 62 -5.16 -10.63 -15.00
C ASP A 62 -5.22 -9.32 -15.81
N GLY A 63 -4.51 -8.30 -15.33
CA GLY A 63 -4.48 -6.97 -15.93
C GLY A 63 -5.83 -6.27 -15.91
N GLY A 64 -6.62 -6.46 -14.83
CA GLY A 64 -7.93 -5.82 -14.66
C GLY A 64 -9.05 -6.48 -15.47
N ARG A 65 -8.82 -7.68 -16.01
CA ARG A 65 -9.82 -8.54 -16.66
C ARG A 65 -9.96 -9.84 -15.88
N VAL A 66 -11.09 -10.51 -15.96
CA VAL A 66 -11.21 -11.88 -15.44
C VAL A 66 -10.72 -12.84 -16.50
N LYS A 67 -9.84 -13.74 -16.09
CA LYS A 67 -9.31 -14.82 -16.90
C LYS A 67 -9.79 -16.15 -16.36
N LEU A 68 -10.48 -16.91 -17.21
CA LEU A 68 -10.73 -18.33 -16.99
C LEU A 68 -9.58 -19.11 -17.61
N MET A 69 -9.01 -20.04 -16.84
CA MET A 69 -8.04 -21.02 -17.30
C MET A 69 -8.55 -22.42 -16.96
N VAL A 70 -8.62 -23.30 -17.95
CA VAL A 70 -8.86 -24.73 -17.74
C VAL A 70 -7.65 -25.51 -18.22
N ASN A 71 -7.01 -26.21 -17.30
CA ASN A 71 -5.89 -27.09 -17.58
C ASN A 71 -6.27 -28.50 -17.19
N LEU A 72 -6.17 -29.44 -18.12
CA LEU A 72 -6.43 -30.85 -17.89
C LEU A 72 -5.16 -31.62 -18.25
N ASP A 73 -4.47 -32.13 -17.23
CA ASP A 73 -3.23 -32.85 -17.37
C ASP A 73 -3.47 -34.20 -18.05
N CYS A 74 -2.94 -34.33 -19.26
CA CYS A 74 -3.10 -35.51 -20.10
C CYS A 74 -1.96 -36.53 -19.89
N ILE A 75 -0.94 -36.23 -19.06
CA ILE A 75 0.23 -37.11 -18.87
C ILE A 75 -0.17 -38.51 -18.38
N ARG A 76 -1.21 -38.62 -17.53
CA ARG A 76 -1.66 -39.92 -16.99
C ARG A 76 -2.50 -40.75 -17.95
N ILE A 77 -2.98 -40.20 -19.07
CA ILE A 77 -3.89 -40.87 -20.01
C ILE A 77 -3.32 -41.02 -21.42
N ASN A 78 -2.01 -40.81 -21.58
CA ASN A 78 -1.26 -41.16 -22.80
C ASN A 78 -1.82 -40.52 -24.08
N CYS A 79 -2.39 -39.31 -24.01
CA CYS A 79 -2.88 -38.62 -25.21
C CYS A 79 -1.75 -37.87 -25.94
N ASN A 80 -1.86 -37.86 -27.27
CA ASN A 80 -0.82 -37.39 -28.20
C ASN A 80 -0.61 -35.86 -28.22
N SER A 81 -1.40 -35.08 -27.48
CA SER A 81 -1.37 -33.62 -27.54
C SER A 81 -1.85 -32.95 -26.25
N SER A 82 -0.97 -32.72 -25.29
CA SER A 82 -1.20 -31.71 -24.24
C SER A 82 -0.95 -30.32 -24.84
N LYS A 83 -1.94 -29.75 -25.54
CA LYS A 83 -1.83 -28.38 -26.07
C LYS A 83 -2.14 -27.34 -24.98
N GLY A 84 -1.37 -27.38 -23.89
CA GLY A 84 -1.37 -26.34 -22.85
C GLY A 84 -2.74 -26.05 -22.20
N PRO A 85 -2.79 -25.04 -21.32
CA PRO A 85 -4.02 -24.60 -20.71
C PRO A 85 -4.87 -23.78 -21.69
N GLU A 86 -6.18 -24.02 -21.69
CA GLU A 86 -7.15 -23.22 -22.44
C GLU A 86 -7.56 -21.99 -21.65
N THR A 87 -7.63 -20.83 -22.30
CA THR A 87 -7.89 -19.55 -21.62
C THR A 87 -8.96 -18.71 -22.30
N LEU A 88 -9.82 -18.10 -21.50
CA LEU A 88 -10.80 -17.09 -21.91
C LEU A 88 -10.65 -15.84 -21.05
N TYR A 89 -10.94 -14.68 -21.64
CA TYR A 89 -10.90 -13.39 -20.96
C TYR A 89 -12.24 -12.68 -21.13
N ALA A 90 -12.72 -12.05 -20.07
CA ALA A 90 -13.91 -11.20 -20.12
C ALA A 90 -13.78 -10.02 -19.13
N GLY A 91 -14.50 -8.95 -19.45
CA GLY A 91 -14.50 -7.68 -18.74
C GLY A 91 -13.22 -6.86 -18.96
N GLN A 92 -13.26 -5.61 -18.50
CA GLN A 92 -12.17 -4.64 -18.58
C GLN A 92 -12.21 -3.70 -17.38
N LYS A 93 -11.05 -3.32 -16.85
CA LYS A 93 -10.92 -2.34 -15.74
C LYS A 93 -11.75 -2.71 -14.50
N LEU A 94 -11.86 -4.00 -14.20
CA LEU A 94 -12.69 -4.55 -13.11
C LEU A 94 -12.07 -4.36 -11.70
N ASN A 95 -11.01 -3.57 -11.62
CA ASN A 95 -10.29 -3.25 -10.39
C ASN A 95 -10.65 -1.84 -9.90
N ASP A 96 -11.91 -1.46 -10.08
CA ASP A 96 -12.49 -0.15 -9.77
C ASP A 96 -12.99 -0.05 -8.31
N ASN A 97 -12.94 -1.16 -7.57
CA ASN A 97 -13.48 -1.35 -6.23
C ASN A 97 -15.02 -1.43 -6.15
N GLU A 98 -15.69 -1.79 -7.25
CA GLU A 98 -17.11 -2.09 -7.28
C GLU A 98 -17.35 -3.61 -7.33
N TRP A 99 -18.61 -4.01 -7.13
CA TRP A 99 -18.99 -5.42 -7.20
C TRP A 99 -19.22 -5.87 -8.64
N HIS A 100 -18.44 -6.85 -9.10
CA HIS A 100 -18.63 -7.54 -10.38
C HIS A 100 -19.12 -8.96 -10.18
N THR A 101 -19.90 -9.48 -11.13
CA THR A 101 -20.46 -10.84 -11.10
C THR A 101 -19.80 -11.70 -12.17
N VAL A 102 -19.23 -12.83 -11.76
CA VAL A 102 -18.61 -13.81 -12.66
C VAL A 102 -19.50 -15.05 -12.74
N ARG A 103 -19.69 -15.56 -13.95
CA ARG A 103 -20.36 -16.84 -14.22
C ARG A 103 -19.53 -17.66 -15.21
N VAL A 104 -19.32 -18.92 -14.91
CA VAL A 104 -18.67 -19.89 -15.78
C VAL A 104 -19.59 -21.08 -15.97
N VAL A 105 -19.75 -21.47 -17.22
CA VAL A 105 -20.45 -22.68 -17.61
C VAL A 105 -19.49 -23.49 -18.47
N ARG A 106 -19.12 -24.68 -17.98
CA ARG A 106 -18.38 -25.67 -18.78
C ARG A 106 -19.27 -26.86 -19.10
N ARG A 107 -19.24 -27.31 -20.35
CA ARG A 107 -19.93 -28.54 -20.81
C ARG A 107 -19.01 -29.29 -21.76
N GLY A 108 -18.35 -30.34 -21.25
CA GLY A 108 -17.32 -31.07 -21.98
C GLY A 108 -16.19 -30.14 -22.41
N LYS A 109 -16.01 -29.97 -23.72
CA LYS A 109 -15.03 -29.06 -24.33
C LYS A 109 -15.52 -27.60 -24.41
N SER A 110 -16.82 -27.34 -24.28
CA SER A 110 -17.38 -26.00 -24.40
C SER A 110 -17.16 -25.20 -23.12
N LEU A 111 -16.65 -23.98 -23.27
CA LEU A 111 -16.40 -23.02 -22.19
C LEU A 111 -17.18 -21.75 -22.46
N LYS A 112 -17.84 -21.23 -21.43
CA LYS A 112 -18.46 -19.91 -21.43
C LYS A 112 -18.11 -19.17 -20.15
N LEU A 113 -17.53 -18.00 -20.30
CA LEU A 113 -17.23 -17.04 -19.24
C LEU A 113 -18.13 -15.82 -19.45
N THR A 114 -18.79 -15.37 -18.39
CA THR A 114 -19.57 -14.13 -18.37
C THR A 114 -19.15 -13.30 -17.18
N VAL A 115 -18.84 -12.03 -17.42
CA VAL A 115 -18.48 -11.05 -16.39
C VAL A 115 -19.40 -9.86 -16.56
N ASP A 116 -20.30 -9.68 -15.60
CA ASP A 116 -21.44 -8.77 -15.71
C ASP A 116 -22.23 -9.05 -17.01
N ASP A 117 -22.09 -8.17 -18.00
CA ASP A 117 -22.74 -8.28 -19.32
C ASP A 117 -21.78 -8.75 -20.43
N ASP A 118 -20.46 -8.81 -20.18
CA ASP A 118 -19.47 -9.24 -21.16
C ASP A 118 -19.35 -10.76 -21.21
N VAL A 119 -19.34 -11.32 -22.41
CA VAL A 119 -19.41 -12.77 -22.64
C VAL A 119 -18.27 -13.22 -23.54
N ALA A 120 -17.52 -14.23 -23.09
CA ALA A 120 -16.51 -14.93 -23.87
C ALA A 120 -16.86 -16.42 -23.95
N GLU A 121 -16.80 -16.97 -25.15
CA GLU A 121 -17.03 -18.40 -25.41
C GLU A 121 -15.80 -19.01 -26.07
N GLY A 122 -15.55 -20.28 -25.76
CA GLY A 122 -14.39 -21.01 -26.24
C GLY A 122 -14.65 -22.51 -26.32
N THR A 123 -13.78 -23.20 -27.02
CA THR A 123 -13.80 -24.67 -27.10
C THR A 123 -12.41 -25.19 -26.85
N MET A 124 -12.28 -26.08 -25.85
CA MET A 124 -11.00 -26.70 -25.52
C MET A 124 -10.52 -27.62 -26.65
N VAL A 125 -9.22 -27.57 -26.91
CA VAL A 125 -8.52 -28.46 -27.84
C VAL A 125 -8.10 -29.74 -27.13
N GLY A 126 -8.04 -30.86 -27.87
CA GLY A 126 -7.74 -32.18 -27.32
C GLY A 126 -9.00 -32.94 -26.91
N ASP A 127 -8.85 -34.23 -26.59
CA ASP A 127 -9.98 -35.13 -26.34
C ASP A 127 -10.32 -35.30 -24.86
N HIS A 128 -9.45 -34.84 -23.97
CA HIS A 128 -9.67 -34.92 -22.54
C HIS A 128 -10.65 -33.84 -22.07
N THR A 129 -11.68 -34.24 -21.33
CA THR A 129 -12.74 -33.35 -20.79
C THR A 129 -12.96 -33.50 -19.29
N ARG A 130 -12.30 -34.45 -18.64
CA ARG A 130 -12.56 -34.77 -17.24
C ARG A 130 -11.61 -33.96 -16.36
N LEU A 131 -12.17 -33.11 -15.51
CA LEU A 131 -11.46 -32.34 -14.50
C LEU A 131 -11.43 -33.12 -13.19
N GLU A 132 -10.24 -33.42 -12.69
CA GLU A 132 -10.03 -33.96 -11.35
C GLU A 132 -9.73 -32.84 -10.34
N PHE A 133 -10.37 -32.85 -9.17
CA PHE A 133 -9.97 -31.96 -8.08
C PHE A 133 -10.32 -32.51 -6.70
N HIS A 134 -9.54 -32.06 -5.74
CA HIS A 134 -9.66 -32.38 -4.32
C HIS A 134 -10.12 -31.18 -3.50
N ASN A 135 -9.83 -29.96 -3.95
CA ASN A 135 -10.18 -28.75 -3.22
C ASN A 135 -10.76 -27.69 -4.14
N ILE A 136 -11.58 -26.82 -3.56
CA ILE A 136 -11.97 -25.53 -4.14
C ILE A 136 -11.35 -24.45 -3.25
N GLU A 137 -10.51 -23.61 -3.83
CA GLU A 137 -9.67 -22.64 -3.12
C GLU A 137 -9.91 -21.21 -3.61
N THR A 138 -9.80 -20.26 -2.68
CA THR A 138 -9.92 -18.81 -2.93
C THR A 138 -8.91 -18.06 -2.09
N GLY A 139 -8.51 -16.85 -2.50
CA GLY A 139 -7.53 -16.07 -1.76
C GLY A 139 -6.10 -16.48 -2.09
N ILE A 140 -5.65 -17.62 -1.55
CA ILE A 140 -4.33 -18.21 -1.82
C ILE A 140 -4.52 -19.65 -2.27
N MET A 141 -3.74 -20.05 -3.27
CA MET A 141 -3.62 -21.44 -3.68
C MET A 141 -2.65 -22.17 -2.75
N THR A 142 -3.19 -23.01 -1.86
CA THR A 142 -2.41 -23.78 -0.90
C THR A 142 -1.89 -25.08 -1.50
N GLU A 143 -2.69 -25.77 -2.32
CA GLU A 143 -2.25 -26.95 -3.07
C GLU A 143 -1.69 -26.52 -4.42
N LYS A 144 -0.37 -26.71 -4.58
CA LYS A 144 0.39 -26.22 -5.74
C LYS A 144 1.48 -27.20 -6.20
N ARG A 145 1.47 -28.44 -5.72
CA ARG A 145 2.53 -29.42 -5.98
C ARG A 145 2.85 -29.61 -7.47
N TYR A 146 1.83 -29.61 -8.32
CA TYR A 146 1.95 -29.84 -9.76
C TYR A 146 1.67 -28.58 -10.60
N ILE A 147 1.39 -27.44 -9.95
CA ILE A 147 1.08 -26.18 -10.63
C ILE A 147 2.39 -25.44 -10.89
N SER A 148 2.71 -25.19 -12.15
CA SER A 148 3.94 -24.51 -12.57
C SER A 148 3.90 -22.99 -12.36
N VAL A 149 2.72 -22.39 -12.50
CA VAL A 149 2.51 -20.94 -12.36
C VAL A 149 1.43 -20.69 -11.32
N VAL A 150 1.83 -20.14 -10.18
CA VAL A 150 0.93 -19.79 -9.09
C VAL A 150 0.50 -18.33 -9.24
N PRO A 151 -0.80 -18.02 -9.31
CA PRO A 151 -1.27 -16.65 -9.36
C PRO A 151 -0.97 -15.90 -8.06
N SER A 152 -0.93 -14.57 -8.14
CA SER A 152 -0.84 -13.74 -6.94
C SER A 152 -2.03 -13.96 -6.02
N SER A 153 -1.82 -13.86 -4.71
CA SER A 153 -2.90 -13.91 -3.72
C SER A 153 -3.96 -12.84 -4.00
N PHE A 154 -5.19 -13.02 -3.54
CA PHE A 154 -6.25 -12.02 -3.71
C PHE A 154 -6.35 -11.06 -2.52
N ILE A 155 -6.54 -9.78 -2.83
CA ILE A 155 -6.89 -8.72 -1.87
C ILE A 155 -8.23 -8.14 -2.30
N GLY A 156 -9.23 -8.23 -1.44
CA GLY A 156 -10.59 -7.77 -1.76
C GLY A 156 -11.65 -8.62 -1.07
N HIS A 157 -12.84 -8.63 -1.68
CA HIS A 157 -14.00 -9.33 -1.14
C HIS A 157 -14.57 -10.31 -2.16
N LEU A 158 -15.02 -11.47 -1.70
CA LEU A 158 -15.83 -12.42 -2.47
C LEU A 158 -17.20 -12.59 -1.81
N GLN A 159 -18.21 -12.85 -2.63
CA GLN A 159 -19.59 -13.10 -2.19
C GLN A 159 -20.23 -14.17 -3.06
N SER A 160 -21.14 -14.96 -2.48
CA SER A 160 -22.00 -15.91 -3.22
C SER A 160 -21.24 -16.91 -4.09
N LEU A 161 -20.13 -17.49 -3.60
CA LEU A 161 -19.43 -18.54 -4.35
C LEU A 161 -20.31 -19.78 -4.47
N MET A 162 -20.92 -19.92 -5.63
CA MET A 162 -21.67 -21.09 -6.06
C MET A 162 -20.78 -21.97 -6.93
N PHE A 163 -20.72 -23.25 -6.62
CA PHE A 163 -20.08 -24.25 -7.47
C PHE A 163 -21.00 -25.48 -7.52
N ASN A 164 -21.49 -25.80 -8.71
CA ASN A 164 -22.45 -26.88 -8.96
C ASN A 164 -23.69 -26.84 -8.04
N GLY A 165 -24.23 -25.64 -7.83
CA GLY A 165 -25.43 -25.41 -7.01
C GLY A 165 -25.18 -25.28 -5.51
N LEU A 166 -23.96 -25.45 -5.03
CA LEU A 166 -23.61 -25.31 -3.61
C LEU A 166 -22.96 -23.94 -3.34
N LEU A 167 -23.51 -23.20 -2.37
CA LEU A 167 -23.02 -21.88 -1.94
C LEU A 167 -21.96 -22.03 -0.83
N TYR A 168 -20.71 -22.25 -1.20
CA TYR A 168 -19.66 -22.66 -0.26
C TYR A 168 -19.32 -21.62 0.81
N ILE A 169 -19.38 -20.32 0.51
CA ILE A 169 -19.11 -19.29 1.53
C ILE A 169 -20.18 -19.34 2.63
N ASP A 170 -21.46 -19.51 2.26
CA ASP A 170 -22.56 -19.58 3.22
C ASP A 170 -22.54 -20.90 4.00
N LEU A 171 -22.28 -22.03 3.33
CA LEU A 171 -22.13 -23.33 3.98
C LEU A 171 -20.99 -23.32 5.02
N CYS A 172 -19.83 -22.76 4.68
CA CYS A 172 -18.71 -22.62 5.62
C CYS A 172 -19.08 -21.71 6.82
N LYS A 173 -19.78 -20.60 6.58
CA LYS A 173 -20.15 -19.65 7.64
C LYS A 173 -21.13 -20.25 8.64
N ASN A 174 -22.12 -20.97 8.13
CA ASN A 174 -23.19 -21.54 8.94
C ASN A 174 -22.76 -22.81 9.68
N GLY A 175 -21.63 -23.40 9.30
CA GLY A 175 -21.20 -24.71 9.82
C GLY A 175 -22.00 -25.87 9.24
N ASP A 176 -22.63 -25.68 8.07
CA ASP A 176 -23.38 -26.73 7.37
C ASP A 176 -22.44 -27.82 6.80
N ILE A 177 -21.15 -27.49 6.67
CA ILE A 177 -20.07 -28.39 6.26
C ILE A 177 -18.89 -28.26 7.22
N ASP A 178 -18.23 -29.37 7.52
CA ASP A 178 -17.06 -29.45 8.42
C ASP A 178 -15.72 -29.48 7.66
N TYR A 179 -15.75 -29.68 6.35
CA TYR A 179 -14.58 -29.76 5.47
C TYR A 179 -14.17 -28.40 4.86
N CYS A 180 -14.30 -27.33 5.64
CA CYS A 180 -13.89 -25.98 5.25
C CYS A 180 -12.76 -25.46 6.13
N GLU A 181 -11.63 -25.13 5.52
CA GLU A 181 -10.49 -24.46 6.16
C GLU A 181 -10.48 -22.99 5.76
N LEU A 182 -10.59 -22.06 6.72
CA LEU A 182 -10.60 -20.63 6.44
C LEU A 182 -9.65 -19.83 7.34
N LYS A 183 -8.88 -18.93 6.73
CA LYS A 183 -8.18 -17.81 7.39
C LYS A 183 -8.80 -16.46 7.06
N ALA A 184 -9.55 -16.39 5.96
CA ALA A 184 -10.28 -15.21 5.55
C ALA A 184 -11.34 -14.80 6.58
N ARG A 185 -11.75 -13.53 6.55
CA ARG A 185 -12.65 -12.96 7.56
C ARG A 185 -14.02 -12.66 6.97
N PHE A 186 -15.08 -13.09 7.64
CA PHE A 186 -16.45 -12.75 7.24
C PHE A 186 -16.76 -11.25 7.39
N GLY A 187 -17.63 -10.75 6.52
CA GLY A 187 -18.11 -9.37 6.51
C GLY A 187 -17.20 -8.41 5.75
N LEU A 188 -17.81 -7.36 5.18
CA LEU A 188 -17.14 -6.27 4.46
C LEU A 188 -16.30 -5.43 5.42
N ARG A 189 -15.09 -5.04 5.00
CA ARG A 189 -14.16 -4.23 5.80
C ARG A 189 -13.17 -3.51 4.91
N ASN A 190 -12.64 -2.37 5.37
CA ASN A 190 -11.48 -1.76 4.72
C ASN A 190 -10.26 -2.66 4.95
N ILE A 191 -9.55 -3.00 3.87
CA ILE A 191 -8.39 -3.90 3.92
C ILE A 191 -7.12 -3.05 3.91
N ILE A 192 -6.26 -3.27 4.90
CA ILE A 192 -4.89 -2.78 4.98
C ILE A 192 -4.00 -4.03 5.12
N ALA A 193 -3.33 -4.42 4.04
CA ALA A 193 -2.54 -5.65 3.98
C ALA A 193 -1.07 -5.40 4.35
N ASP A 194 -0.51 -6.25 5.20
CA ASP A 194 0.90 -6.23 5.66
C ASP A 194 1.50 -4.81 5.83
N PRO A 195 0.95 -3.97 6.73
CA PRO A 195 1.46 -2.64 6.93
C PRO A 195 2.89 -2.68 7.50
N VAL A 196 3.75 -1.80 6.99
CA VAL A 196 5.15 -1.63 7.42
C VAL A 196 5.43 -0.15 7.67
N THR A 197 6.07 0.15 8.79
CA THR A 197 6.44 1.50 9.23
C THR A 197 7.91 1.79 8.94
N PHE A 198 8.16 2.93 8.30
CA PHE A 198 9.47 3.54 8.11
C PHE A 198 9.61 4.69 9.10
N LYS A 199 10.36 4.47 10.19
CA LYS A 199 10.37 5.39 11.34
C LYS A 199 11.09 6.70 11.06
N THR A 200 12.11 6.71 10.22
CA THR A 200 12.90 7.90 9.91
C THR A 200 12.90 8.17 8.41
N LYS A 201 13.10 9.43 8.01
CA LYS A 201 13.28 9.81 6.59
C LYS A 201 14.53 9.20 5.92
N SER A 202 15.45 8.63 6.72
CA SER A 202 16.62 7.90 6.22
C SER A 202 16.38 6.39 6.11
N SER A 203 15.23 5.89 6.55
CA SER A 203 14.90 4.47 6.49
C SER A 203 14.45 4.10 5.09
N TYR A 204 15.04 3.05 4.52
CA TYR A 204 14.66 2.55 3.20
C TYR A 204 15.01 1.07 3.06
N LEU A 205 14.40 0.43 2.07
CA LEU A 205 14.74 -0.92 1.66
C LEU A 205 14.83 -1.03 0.15
N SER A 206 15.51 -2.06 -0.34
CA SER A 206 15.58 -2.37 -1.76
C SER A 206 14.98 -3.75 -2.06
N LEU A 207 14.29 -3.85 -3.19
CA LEU A 207 13.65 -5.06 -3.71
C LEU A 207 14.21 -5.38 -5.09
N ALA A 208 13.91 -6.57 -5.60
CA ALA A 208 14.22 -6.92 -6.99
C ALA A 208 13.55 -5.93 -7.97
N THR A 209 14.19 -5.73 -9.13
CA THR A 209 13.78 -4.80 -10.18
C THR A 209 12.29 -4.94 -10.53
N LEU A 210 11.60 -3.81 -10.64
CA LEU A 210 10.20 -3.77 -11.05
C LEU A 210 10.03 -4.30 -12.48
N GLN A 211 9.16 -5.30 -12.64
CA GLN A 211 8.85 -5.89 -13.94
C GLN A 211 7.69 -5.11 -14.59
N ALA A 212 7.99 -4.04 -15.35
CA ALA A 212 6.98 -3.12 -15.89
C ALA A 212 7.23 -2.71 -17.37
N TYR A 213 7.66 -3.67 -18.20
CA TYR A 213 8.14 -3.39 -19.56
C TYR A 213 7.08 -2.85 -20.53
N THR A 214 5.98 -3.59 -20.79
CA THR A 214 4.94 -3.18 -21.75
C THR A 214 3.73 -2.49 -21.11
N SER A 215 3.35 -2.94 -19.92
CA SER A 215 2.27 -2.38 -19.11
C SER A 215 2.71 -2.37 -17.65
N MET A 216 2.06 -1.54 -16.86
CA MET A 216 2.36 -1.39 -15.45
C MET A 216 1.07 -1.21 -14.66
N HIS A 217 0.98 -1.90 -13.53
CA HIS A 217 -0.01 -1.65 -12.50
C HIS A 217 0.70 -1.65 -11.15
N LEU A 218 0.69 -0.52 -10.47
CA LEU A 218 1.18 -0.38 -9.11
C LEU A 218 0.01 0.00 -8.23
N PHE A 219 -0.08 -0.63 -7.07
CA PHE A 219 -1.00 -0.23 -6.03
C PHE A 219 -0.28 -0.24 -4.69
N PHE A 220 -0.54 0.77 -3.87
CA PHE A 220 -0.13 0.77 -2.48
C PHE A 220 -1.03 1.72 -1.70
N GLN A 221 -1.02 1.54 -0.39
CA GLN A 221 -1.63 2.45 0.56
C GLN A 221 -0.52 3.09 1.39
N PHE A 222 -0.70 4.35 1.74
CA PHE A 222 0.24 5.03 2.63
C PHE A 222 -0.49 5.84 3.69
N LYS A 223 0.21 6.08 4.80
CA LYS A 223 -0.23 6.94 5.90
C LYS A 223 0.98 7.70 6.45
N THR A 224 0.91 9.02 6.52
CA THR A 224 2.02 9.87 6.98
C THR A 224 1.51 11.20 7.53
N THR A 225 2.38 11.89 8.28
CA THR A 225 2.24 13.30 8.66
C THR A 225 3.25 14.20 7.96
N SER A 226 4.26 13.62 7.29
CA SER A 226 5.28 14.37 6.54
C SER A 226 4.71 14.84 5.22
N ALA A 227 4.86 16.12 4.89
CA ALA A 227 4.40 16.67 3.61
C ALA A 227 5.31 16.29 2.43
N ASP A 228 6.57 15.94 2.70
CA ASP A 228 7.55 15.61 1.66
C ASP A 228 8.23 14.28 2.00
N GLY A 229 8.51 13.46 0.98
CA GLY A 229 9.20 12.19 1.16
C GLY A 229 9.16 11.28 -0.06
N PHE A 230 10.27 10.57 -0.27
CA PHE A 230 10.45 9.65 -1.39
C PHE A 230 9.81 8.27 -1.12
N ILE A 231 8.88 7.79 -1.98
CA ILE A 231 8.14 6.53 -1.74
C ILE A 231 8.69 5.36 -2.55
N LEU A 232 8.97 5.53 -3.85
CA LEU A 232 9.40 4.43 -4.73
C LEU A 232 10.34 4.95 -5.80
N PHE A 233 11.50 4.31 -6.01
CA PHE A 233 12.44 4.62 -7.11
C PHE A 233 12.93 3.35 -7.81
N ASN A 234 12.95 3.34 -9.14
CA ASN A 234 13.76 2.38 -9.90
C ASN A 234 14.42 3.12 -11.06
N SER A 235 15.74 3.04 -11.17
CA SER A 235 16.47 3.48 -12.37
C SER A 235 16.35 2.45 -13.49
N GLY A 236 16.70 2.85 -14.70
CA GLY A 236 16.73 2.03 -15.90
C GLY A 236 17.98 2.27 -16.74
N ASP A 237 17.98 1.71 -17.94
CA ASP A 237 19.05 1.95 -18.91
C ASP A 237 19.00 3.39 -19.44
N GLY A 238 20.16 4.03 -19.52
CA GLY A 238 20.27 5.42 -19.97
C GLY A 238 19.59 6.40 -19.00
N ASN A 239 18.51 7.03 -19.43
CA ASN A 239 17.74 7.99 -18.64
C ASN A 239 16.41 7.41 -18.14
N ASP A 240 16.11 6.15 -18.42
CA ASP A 240 14.85 5.54 -17.99
C ASP A 240 14.78 5.52 -16.46
N PHE A 241 13.64 5.91 -15.90
CA PHE A 241 13.37 5.76 -14.48
C PHE A 241 11.89 5.84 -14.17
N ILE A 242 11.55 5.36 -12.98
CA ILE A 242 10.27 5.59 -12.33
C ILE A 242 10.51 6.08 -10.91
N ALA A 243 9.76 7.11 -10.51
CA ALA A 243 9.74 7.63 -9.16
C ALA A 243 8.30 7.94 -8.71
N VAL A 244 8.02 7.66 -7.44
CA VAL A 244 6.81 8.10 -6.74
C VAL A 244 7.25 8.81 -5.48
N GLU A 245 6.73 10.02 -5.28
CA GLU A 245 7.11 10.87 -4.16
C GLU A 245 5.92 11.67 -3.66
N LEU A 246 6.01 12.10 -2.40
CA LEU A 246 5.11 13.06 -1.81
C LEU A 246 5.78 14.43 -1.82
N VAL A 247 5.10 15.45 -2.34
CA VAL A 247 5.60 16.82 -2.42
C VAL A 247 4.54 17.78 -1.94
N LYS A 248 4.82 18.52 -0.86
CA LYS A 248 3.85 19.43 -0.20
C LYS A 248 2.50 18.76 0.10
N GLY A 249 2.54 17.47 0.42
CA GLY A 249 1.39 16.62 0.73
C GLY A 249 0.67 16.04 -0.48
N TYR A 250 1.16 16.21 -1.71
CA TYR A 250 0.53 15.66 -2.91
C TYR A 250 1.40 14.59 -3.54
N ILE A 251 0.80 13.49 -4.02
CA ILE A 251 1.53 12.42 -4.71
C ILE A 251 1.95 12.91 -6.09
N HIS A 252 3.23 12.77 -6.40
CA HIS A 252 3.77 12.93 -7.75
C HIS A 252 4.26 11.59 -8.26
N TYR A 253 3.85 11.27 -9.50
CA TYR A 253 4.39 10.17 -10.28
C TYR A 253 5.30 10.77 -11.36
N VAL A 254 6.60 10.50 -11.27
CA VAL A 254 7.63 11.00 -12.18
C VAL A 254 8.26 9.83 -12.91
N PHE A 255 8.44 9.94 -14.23
CA PHE A 255 9.02 8.86 -15.02
C PHE A 255 9.67 9.38 -16.29
N ASP A 256 10.60 8.61 -16.84
CA ASP A 256 11.16 8.81 -18.17
C ASP A 256 11.22 7.44 -18.86
N LEU A 257 10.77 7.41 -20.12
CA LEU A 257 10.76 6.22 -20.99
C LEU A 257 11.80 6.35 -22.14
N GLY A 258 12.69 7.34 -22.05
CA GLY A 258 13.69 7.67 -23.07
C GLY A 258 13.35 8.90 -23.92
N ASN A 259 12.18 9.54 -23.72
CA ASN A 259 11.79 10.77 -24.43
C ASN A 259 11.88 12.03 -23.54
N GLY A 260 12.46 11.91 -22.35
CA GLY A 260 12.55 12.98 -21.38
C GLY A 260 11.54 12.79 -20.22
N PRO A 261 11.84 13.42 -19.07
CA PRO A 261 11.10 13.17 -17.85
C PRO A 261 9.72 13.83 -17.89
N ASN A 262 8.72 13.11 -17.41
CA ASN A 262 7.34 13.52 -17.27
C ASN A 262 6.91 13.47 -15.80
N VAL A 263 5.93 14.29 -15.43
CA VAL A 263 5.34 14.28 -14.09
C VAL A 263 3.82 14.34 -14.16
N ILE A 264 3.16 13.41 -13.48
CA ILE A 264 1.72 13.41 -13.25
C ILE A 264 1.50 13.69 -11.77
N LYS A 265 0.80 14.78 -11.48
CA LYS A 265 0.45 15.16 -10.10
C LYS A 265 -0.90 14.56 -9.74
N GLY A 266 -0.97 13.94 -8.57
CA GLY A 266 -2.19 13.39 -8.02
C GLY A 266 -3.20 14.51 -7.79
N ASN A 267 -4.47 14.22 -8.09
CA ASN A 267 -5.55 15.15 -7.86
C ASN A 267 -6.20 14.85 -6.50
N SER A 268 -5.91 15.66 -5.50
CA SER A 268 -6.60 15.64 -4.19
C SER A 268 -7.00 17.06 -3.80
N ASP A 269 -8.11 17.21 -3.07
CA ASP A 269 -8.57 18.54 -2.62
C ASP A 269 -7.73 19.09 -1.46
N ARG A 270 -7.03 18.19 -0.76
CA ARG A 270 -6.26 18.48 0.44
C ARG A 270 -4.92 17.75 0.40
N PRO A 271 -3.92 18.25 1.15
CA PRO A 271 -2.69 17.51 1.43
C PRO A 271 -3.00 16.15 2.09
N LEU A 272 -2.28 15.11 1.68
CA LEU A 272 -2.47 13.70 2.05
C LEU A 272 -1.60 13.29 3.26
N ASN A 273 -0.94 14.25 3.89
CA ASN A 273 -0.17 14.06 5.11
C ASN A 273 -1.01 14.31 6.36
N ASP A 274 -2.24 13.80 6.36
CA ASP A 274 -3.29 14.01 7.37
C ASP A 274 -3.40 12.84 8.38
N ASN A 275 -2.43 11.93 8.37
CA ASN A 275 -2.39 10.73 9.19
C ASN A 275 -3.55 9.74 8.92
N GLN A 276 -4.20 9.81 7.75
CA GLN A 276 -5.15 8.81 7.28
C GLN A 276 -4.50 7.89 6.24
N TRP A 277 -5.17 6.75 5.98
CA TRP A 277 -4.78 5.86 4.90
C TRP A 277 -5.31 6.38 3.58
N HIS A 278 -4.42 6.58 2.61
CA HIS A 278 -4.75 6.94 1.24
C HIS A 278 -4.38 5.82 0.28
N ASN A 279 -5.22 5.61 -0.74
CA ASN A 279 -5.00 4.63 -1.80
C ASN A 279 -4.30 5.30 -2.98
N VAL A 280 -3.25 4.68 -3.51
CA VAL A 280 -2.56 5.14 -4.72
C VAL A 280 -2.53 4.01 -5.74
N VAL A 281 -3.10 4.25 -6.93
CA VAL A 281 -3.00 3.35 -8.07
C VAL A 281 -2.28 4.08 -9.20
N ILE A 282 -1.22 3.48 -9.74
CA ILE A 282 -0.51 3.98 -10.91
C ILE A 282 -0.58 2.93 -12.00
N THR A 283 -1.12 3.28 -13.16
CA THR A 283 -1.21 2.36 -14.29
C THR A 283 -0.60 2.93 -15.55
N ARG A 284 -0.08 2.05 -16.40
CA ARG A 284 0.31 2.33 -17.78
C ARG A 284 -0.17 1.19 -18.65
N ASP A 285 -0.99 1.51 -19.64
CA ASP A 285 -1.48 0.52 -20.59
C ASP A 285 -0.61 0.43 -21.86
N ASN A 286 -0.94 -0.53 -22.74
CA ASN A 286 -0.23 -0.75 -24.01
C ASN A 286 -0.41 0.41 -25.02
N SER A 287 -1.37 1.30 -24.79
CA SER A 287 -1.57 2.52 -25.57
C SER A 287 -0.69 3.68 -25.08
N ASN A 288 0.14 3.45 -24.06
CA ASN A 288 0.96 4.44 -23.39
C ASN A 288 0.13 5.53 -22.68
N THR A 289 -1.06 5.14 -22.21
CA THR A 289 -1.89 5.97 -21.34
C THR A 289 -1.52 5.69 -19.90
N HIS A 290 -0.96 6.71 -19.23
CA HIS A 290 -0.63 6.68 -17.82
C HIS A 290 -1.81 7.21 -17.00
N SER A 291 -2.08 6.58 -15.86
CA SER A 291 -3.09 7.04 -14.91
C SER A 291 -2.52 7.04 -13.49
N LEU A 292 -2.82 8.10 -12.74
CA LEU A 292 -2.58 8.20 -11.30
C LEU A 292 -3.93 8.41 -10.62
N LYS A 293 -4.39 7.41 -9.86
CA LYS A 293 -5.57 7.49 -9.01
C LYS A 293 -5.13 7.66 -7.56
N VAL A 294 -5.59 8.73 -6.93
CA VAL A 294 -5.44 8.96 -5.49
C VAL A 294 -6.84 8.91 -4.88
N ASP A 295 -7.06 7.95 -3.99
CA ASP A 295 -8.37 7.62 -3.44
C ASP A 295 -9.41 7.38 -4.53
N THR A 296 -10.29 8.35 -4.77
CA THR A 296 -11.36 8.27 -5.77
C THR A 296 -11.05 9.07 -7.04
N LYS A 297 -10.02 9.92 -7.02
CA LYS A 297 -9.74 10.87 -8.09
C LYS A 297 -8.66 10.36 -9.02
N VAL A 298 -8.94 10.41 -10.32
CA VAL A 298 -8.04 9.90 -11.37
C VAL A 298 -7.52 11.06 -12.22
N VAL A 299 -6.23 11.04 -12.52
CA VAL A 299 -5.58 11.88 -13.53
C VAL A 299 -4.98 10.97 -14.59
N THR A 300 -5.29 11.23 -15.85
CA THR A 300 -4.78 10.44 -16.99
C THR A 300 -3.97 11.31 -17.93
N GLN A 301 -2.86 10.78 -18.45
CA GLN A 301 -2.03 11.45 -19.44
C GLN A 301 -1.55 10.44 -20.49
N VAL A 302 -1.71 10.78 -21.76
CA VAL A 302 -1.18 10.01 -22.88
C VAL A 302 0.21 10.52 -23.21
N ILE A 303 1.19 9.62 -23.30
CA ILE A 303 2.57 9.95 -23.63
C ILE A 303 2.90 9.44 -25.02
N ASN A 304 3.38 10.34 -25.89
CA ASN A 304 3.84 9.98 -27.22
C ASN A 304 5.32 9.60 -27.21
N GLY A 305 5.72 8.64 -28.05
CA GLY A 305 7.11 8.23 -28.22
C GLY A 305 7.38 6.80 -27.73
N ALA A 306 8.57 6.58 -27.15
CA ALA A 306 8.96 5.34 -26.49
C ALA A 306 7.87 4.83 -25.52
N LYS A 307 7.61 3.53 -25.61
CA LYS A 307 6.52 2.83 -24.91
C LYS A 307 7.02 1.87 -23.84
N ASN A 308 8.30 1.53 -23.87
CA ASN A 308 8.86 0.51 -22.99
C ASN A 308 9.64 1.22 -21.89
N LEU A 309 9.53 0.69 -20.68
CA LEU A 309 10.30 1.14 -19.53
C LEU A 309 11.32 0.04 -19.22
N ASP A 310 12.60 0.25 -19.54
CA ASP A 310 13.66 -0.74 -19.30
C ASP A 310 14.36 -0.44 -17.97
N LEU A 311 13.79 -0.96 -16.88
CA LEU A 311 14.32 -0.80 -15.54
C LEU A 311 15.48 -1.76 -15.26
N LYS A 312 16.47 -1.29 -14.50
CA LYS A 312 17.65 -2.02 -14.05
C LYS A 312 17.97 -1.74 -12.60
N GLY A 313 18.70 -2.66 -11.98
CA GLY A 313 19.09 -2.54 -10.58
C GLY A 313 17.89 -2.62 -9.64
N ASP A 314 18.14 -2.31 -8.37
CA ASP A 314 17.15 -2.52 -7.33
C ASP A 314 16.00 -1.49 -7.40
N LEU A 315 14.82 -1.95 -6.99
CA LEU A 315 13.68 -1.09 -6.68
C LEU A 315 13.81 -0.60 -5.24
N TYR A 316 13.97 0.70 -5.03
CA TYR A 316 14.04 1.29 -3.71
C TYR A 316 12.67 1.73 -3.21
N MET A 317 12.38 1.42 -1.95
CA MET A 317 11.13 1.77 -1.27
C MET A 317 11.42 2.67 -0.06
N ALA A 318 10.57 3.68 0.10
CA ALA A 318 10.56 4.70 1.17
C ALA A 318 11.82 5.57 1.30
N GLY A 319 12.82 5.45 0.43
CA GLY A 319 13.99 6.30 0.45
C GLY A 319 15.14 5.70 -0.34
N LEU A 320 16.28 6.39 -0.28
CA LEU A 320 17.51 6.05 -1.00
C LEU A 320 18.72 6.16 -0.06
N ALA A 321 19.85 5.60 -0.49
CA ALA A 321 21.13 5.87 0.16
C ALA A 321 21.52 7.35 0.00
N GLN A 322 22.18 7.93 1.01
CA GLN A 322 22.47 9.37 1.08
C GLN A 322 23.15 9.93 -0.18
N GLY A 323 24.09 9.19 -0.77
CA GLY A 323 24.82 9.62 -1.97
C GLY A 323 23.97 9.63 -3.26
N MET A 324 22.82 8.96 -3.26
CA MET A 324 21.97 8.85 -4.45
C MET A 324 21.07 10.07 -4.66
N TYR A 325 20.66 10.76 -3.58
CA TYR A 325 19.79 11.93 -3.68
C TYR A 325 20.40 13.07 -4.53
N SER A 326 21.73 13.19 -4.54
CA SER A 326 22.45 14.19 -5.33
C SER A 326 22.39 13.93 -6.84
N ASN A 327 22.10 12.70 -7.25
CA ASN A 327 22.11 12.25 -8.65
C ASN A 327 20.71 11.95 -9.19
N LEU A 328 19.66 12.44 -8.51
CA LEU A 328 18.28 12.22 -8.95
C LEU A 328 17.95 13.04 -10.21
N PRO A 329 17.06 12.51 -11.08
CA PRO A 329 16.54 13.26 -12.22
C PRO A 329 15.92 14.60 -11.80
N LYS A 330 16.10 15.64 -12.62
CA LYS A 330 15.75 17.04 -12.27
C LYS A 330 14.29 17.25 -11.85
N LEU A 331 13.35 16.48 -12.39
CA LEU A 331 11.92 16.62 -12.06
C LEU A 331 11.53 15.95 -10.75
N VAL A 332 12.40 15.12 -10.17
CA VAL A 332 12.18 14.51 -8.87
C VAL A 332 12.57 15.52 -7.79
N ALA A 333 11.60 15.91 -6.96
CA ALA A 333 11.74 17.03 -6.02
C ALA A 333 12.29 16.62 -4.65
N SER A 334 11.95 15.42 -4.19
CA SER A 334 12.29 14.92 -2.85
C SER A 334 13.80 14.76 -2.67
N ARG A 335 14.29 15.19 -1.51
CA ARG A 335 15.70 15.06 -1.09
C ARG A 335 15.87 14.28 0.21
N ASP A 336 14.76 13.78 0.73
CA ASP A 336 14.66 12.92 1.92
C ASP A 336 13.74 11.75 1.59
N GLY A 337 13.84 10.66 2.35
CA GLY A 337 12.95 9.51 2.24
C GLY A 337 11.58 9.74 2.88
N PHE A 338 10.67 8.83 2.60
CA PHE A 338 9.36 8.75 3.21
C PHE A 338 9.45 8.28 4.66
N GLN A 339 8.75 8.99 5.53
CA GLN A 339 8.54 8.63 6.93
C GLN A 339 7.04 8.41 7.12
N GLY A 340 6.65 7.21 7.51
CA GLY A 340 5.23 6.82 7.48
C GLY A 340 5.03 5.32 7.43
N CYS A 341 3.80 4.91 7.13
CA CYS A 341 3.46 3.53 6.84
C CYS A 341 3.19 3.32 5.36
N LEU A 342 3.62 2.17 4.84
CA LEU A 342 3.19 1.62 3.55
C LEU A 342 2.45 0.30 3.80
N ALA A 343 1.40 0.04 3.03
CA ALA A 343 0.63 -1.19 3.10
C ALA A 343 0.11 -1.57 1.71
N SER A 344 -0.36 -2.82 1.58
CA SER A 344 -1.01 -3.35 0.38
C SER A 344 -0.21 -3.12 -0.90
N VAL A 345 1.13 -3.22 -0.80
CA VAL A 345 2.04 -2.98 -1.92
C VAL A 345 1.88 -4.08 -2.96
N ASP A 346 1.45 -3.70 -4.16
CA ASP A 346 1.35 -4.52 -5.36
C ASP A 346 2.25 -3.92 -6.45
N LEU A 347 3.26 -4.70 -6.85
CA LEU A 347 4.24 -4.35 -7.85
C LEU A 347 3.98 -5.18 -9.11
N ASN A 348 3.02 -4.73 -9.92
CA ASN A 348 2.62 -5.37 -11.18
C ASN A 348 2.20 -6.83 -11.01
N GLY A 349 1.39 -7.11 -10.00
CA GLY A 349 0.89 -8.43 -9.63
C GLY A 349 1.69 -9.12 -8.53
N ARG A 350 2.92 -8.68 -8.24
CA ARG A 350 3.73 -9.22 -7.15
C ARG A 350 3.38 -8.52 -5.83
N LEU A 351 3.04 -9.30 -4.81
CA LEU A 351 2.88 -8.85 -3.43
C LEU A 351 4.17 -9.15 -2.63
N PRO A 352 5.15 -8.25 -2.59
CA PRO A 352 6.35 -8.47 -1.79
C PRO A 352 6.03 -8.38 -0.29
N ASP A 353 6.61 -9.27 0.51
CA ASP A 353 6.78 -8.99 1.93
C ASP A 353 7.94 -7.99 2.06
N LEU A 354 7.62 -6.72 2.29
CA LEU A 354 8.60 -5.63 2.25
C LEU A 354 9.83 -5.89 3.14
N ILE A 355 9.68 -6.63 4.25
CA ILE A 355 10.77 -6.88 5.18
C ILE A 355 11.54 -8.15 4.81
N ASN A 356 10.83 -9.22 4.48
CA ASN A 356 11.44 -10.54 4.22
C ASN A 356 12.02 -10.65 2.80
N ASP A 357 11.40 -9.98 1.81
CA ASP A 357 11.85 -9.99 0.41
C ASP A 357 12.88 -8.89 0.11
N ALA A 358 13.22 -8.05 1.09
CA ALA A 358 14.20 -6.99 0.93
C ALA A 358 15.60 -7.54 0.67
N LEU A 359 16.22 -7.08 -0.42
CA LEU A 359 17.62 -7.35 -0.75
C LEU A 359 18.56 -6.57 0.18
N HIS A 360 18.18 -5.35 0.53
CA HIS A 360 18.89 -4.51 1.49
C HIS A 360 17.89 -3.71 2.35
N ARG A 361 18.28 -3.42 3.59
CA ARG A 361 17.50 -2.59 4.54
C ARG A 361 18.43 -1.64 5.26
N SER A 362 18.00 -0.40 5.43
CA SER A 362 18.71 0.63 6.18
C SER A 362 17.74 1.41 7.06
N GLY A 363 18.18 1.81 8.25
CA GLY A 363 17.36 2.54 9.22
C GLY A 363 16.42 1.64 10.03
N GLN A 364 15.33 2.23 10.52
CA GLN A 364 14.38 1.60 11.44
C GLN A 364 13.07 1.29 10.69
N ILE A 365 12.89 0.02 10.36
CA ILE A 365 11.76 -0.50 9.61
C ILE A 365 11.08 -1.58 10.45
N GLU A 366 9.79 -1.40 10.72
CA GLU A 366 9.03 -2.25 11.65
C GLU A 366 7.71 -2.71 11.04
N ARG A 367 7.26 -3.91 11.41
CA ARG A 367 5.94 -4.40 11.01
C ARG A 367 4.84 -3.66 11.77
N GLY A 368 3.68 -3.55 11.14
CA GLY A 368 2.55 -2.84 11.68
C GLY A 368 2.54 -1.36 11.30
N CYS A 369 1.45 -0.71 11.66
CA CYS A 369 1.30 0.73 11.56
C CYS A 369 0.49 1.21 12.76
N GLU A 370 1.18 1.50 13.86
CA GLU A 370 0.55 2.11 15.04
C GLU A 370 0.35 3.62 14.87
N GLY A 371 0.87 4.19 13.77
CA GLY A 371 0.88 5.63 13.52
C GLY A 371 1.93 6.33 14.39
N PRO A 372 1.80 7.65 14.60
CA PRO A 372 2.76 8.37 15.42
C PRO A 372 2.70 7.92 16.88
N SER A 373 3.88 7.79 17.51
CA SER A 373 4.04 7.28 18.89
C SER A 373 3.20 8.02 19.93
N THR A 374 2.95 9.32 19.70
CA THR A 374 2.05 10.16 20.49
C THR A 374 1.25 11.08 19.57
N THR A 375 -0.03 11.28 19.90
CA THR A 375 -0.93 12.17 19.16
C THR A 375 -1.20 13.46 19.92
N CYS A 376 -1.46 14.55 19.21
CA CYS A 376 -1.93 15.79 19.80
C CYS A 376 -3.27 15.58 20.52
N GLN A 377 -3.28 15.83 21.82
CA GLN A 377 -4.45 15.91 22.69
C GLN A 377 -4.66 17.37 23.13
N GLU A 378 -5.84 17.69 23.67
CA GLU A 378 -6.15 19.05 24.13
C GLU A 378 -5.15 19.58 25.19
N ASP A 379 -4.56 18.69 25.98
CA ASP A 379 -3.60 18.99 27.05
C ASP A 379 -2.13 18.75 26.66
N SER A 380 -1.85 18.38 25.41
CA SER A 380 -0.48 18.09 24.96
C SER A 380 0.44 19.32 25.00
N CYS A 381 -0.11 20.51 24.79
CA CYS A 381 0.61 21.78 24.87
C CYS A 381 -0.01 22.67 25.93
N ALA A 382 0.79 23.07 26.92
CA ALA A 382 0.34 23.96 27.98
C ALA A 382 0.20 25.42 27.48
N ASN A 383 -0.50 26.23 28.26
CA ASN A 383 -0.58 27.69 28.08
C ASN A 383 -1.01 28.13 26.67
N GLN A 384 -1.95 27.39 26.06
CA GLN A 384 -2.47 27.63 24.71
C GLN A 384 -1.41 27.55 23.60
N GLY A 385 -0.33 26.78 23.81
CA GLY A 385 0.60 26.43 22.73
C GLY A 385 -0.11 25.63 21.64
N VAL A 386 0.27 25.83 20.38
CA VAL A 386 -0.34 25.12 19.25
C VAL A 386 0.33 23.76 19.11
N CYS A 387 -0.43 22.67 19.28
CA CYS A 387 0.08 21.32 19.06
C CYS A 387 0.22 21.03 17.57
N MET A 388 1.42 20.61 17.17
CA MET A 388 1.77 20.23 15.82
C MET A 388 2.09 18.73 15.78
N GLN A 389 1.26 17.98 15.07
CA GLN A 389 1.46 16.53 14.91
C GLN A 389 2.68 16.25 14.02
N GLN A 390 3.57 15.36 14.48
CA GLN A 390 4.69 14.81 13.75
C GLN A 390 4.56 13.28 13.69
N TRP A 391 5.48 12.61 12.98
CA TRP A 391 5.48 11.14 12.90
C TRP A 391 6.05 10.49 14.16
N GLU A 392 7.12 11.07 14.73
CA GLU A 392 7.75 10.54 15.94
C GLU A 392 7.03 10.96 17.24
N GLY A 393 5.95 11.77 17.13
CA GLY A 393 5.18 12.29 18.25
C GLY A 393 4.52 13.62 17.92
N PHE A 394 4.45 14.54 18.87
CA PHE A 394 4.00 15.91 18.63
C PHE A 394 5.05 16.93 19.11
N THR A 395 4.96 18.14 18.57
CA THR A 395 5.71 19.31 19.05
C THR A 395 4.73 20.44 19.38
N CYS A 396 5.14 21.37 20.23
CA CYS A 396 4.32 22.53 20.56
C CYS A 396 4.96 23.81 20.03
N ASP A 397 4.21 24.57 19.23
CA ASP A 397 4.58 25.94 18.88
C ASP A 397 4.23 26.88 20.04
N CYS A 398 5.27 27.31 20.75
CA CYS A 398 5.20 28.25 21.87
C CYS A 398 5.47 29.70 21.45
N SER A 399 5.58 30.01 20.15
CA SER A 399 5.94 31.35 19.66
C SER A 399 4.96 32.42 20.14
N MET A 400 3.67 32.12 20.09
CA MET A 400 2.56 32.97 20.53
C MET A 400 2.24 32.85 22.03
N THR A 401 3.07 32.16 22.82
CA THR A 401 2.92 32.05 24.27
C THR A 401 4.08 32.73 25.00
N SER A 402 3.86 33.10 26.27
CA SER A 402 4.93 33.60 27.17
C SER A 402 5.82 32.48 27.74
N TYR A 403 5.74 31.28 27.17
CA TYR A 403 6.41 30.08 27.65
C TYR A 403 7.30 29.47 26.56
N SER A 404 8.23 28.62 26.98
CA SER A 404 9.20 27.88 26.18
C SER A 404 9.21 26.40 26.60
N GLY A 405 10.15 25.64 26.05
CA GLY A 405 10.25 24.19 26.26
C GLY A 405 9.32 23.41 25.34
N ASN A 406 9.45 22.08 25.37
CA ASN A 406 8.80 21.19 24.39
C ASN A 406 7.26 21.16 24.49
N GLN A 407 6.71 21.54 25.65
CA GLN A 407 5.27 21.57 25.93
C GLN A 407 4.76 22.96 26.34
N CYS A 408 5.54 24.01 26.08
CA CYS A 408 5.19 25.40 26.44
C CYS A 408 4.89 25.60 27.93
N ASN A 409 5.63 24.93 28.81
CA ASN A 409 5.41 25.02 30.27
C ASN A 409 6.56 25.76 31.00
N ASP A 410 7.69 25.98 30.34
CA ASP A 410 8.83 26.69 30.92
C ASP A 410 8.61 28.19 30.76
N ARG A 411 8.78 29.02 31.79
CA ARG A 411 8.60 30.47 31.62
C ARG A 411 9.72 31.07 30.77
N LYS A 412 9.37 31.85 29.74
CA LYS A 412 10.34 32.71 29.03
C LYS A 412 10.77 33.83 29.98
N TYR A 413 12.03 33.84 30.39
CA TYR A 413 12.59 34.99 31.10
C TYR A 413 12.88 36.09 30.08
N ASN A 414 11.95 37.03 29.91
CA ASN A 414 12.23 38.27 29.18
C ASN A 414 13.19 39.11 30.01
N LEU A 415 14.47 39.09 29.66
CA LEU A 415 15.47 40.00 30.20
C LEU A 415 15.22 41.40 29.60
N PHE A 416 14.33 42.18 30.21
CA PHE A 416 14.22 43.60 29.92
C PHE A 416 15.39 44.32 30.55
N ILE A 417 16.41 44.65 29.74
CA ILE A 417 17.42 45.62 30.11
C ILE A 417 16.78 47.01 29.93
N LEU A 418 16.27 47.59 31.02
CA LEU A 418 15.93 49.00 31.07
C LEU A 418 17.05 49.74 31.80
N GLY A 419 17.83 50.54 31.06
CA GLY A 419 18.70 51.57 31.62
C GLY A 419 20.14 51.53 31.12
N THR A 420 20.54 52.55 30.36
CA THR A 420 21.94 52.96 30.23
C THR A 420 22.32 53.74 31.49
N PHE A 421 23.15 53.15 32.35
CA PHE A 421 23.77 53.85 33.47
C PHE A 421 25.08 54.51 32.99
N PRO A 422 25.27 55.83 33.12
CA PRO A 422 26.44 56.53 32.57
C PRO A 422 27.80 56.18 33.21
N GLU A 423 27.84 55.36 34.26
CA GLU A 423 29.04 55.13 35.08
C GLU A 423 29.60 53.68 35.08
N PHE A 424 28.98 52.74 34.36
CA PHE A 424 29.39 51.33 34.38
C PHE A 424 29.65 50.81 32.96
N SER A 425 30.76 50.08 32.80
CA SER A 425 31.23 49.64 31.48
C SER A 425 30.38 48.48 30.92
N PHE A 426 29.98 47.54 31.77
CA PHE A 426 29.18 46.36 31.39
C PHE A 426 28.60 45.69 32.65
N PHE A 427 27.46 44.98 32.51
CA PHE A 427 26.83 44.21 33.58
C PHE A 427 26.56 42.77 33.16
N LYS A 428 26.61 41.84 34.12
CA LYS A 428 26.28 40.42 33.94
C LYS A 428 25.16 40.04 34.90
N VAL A 429 24.04 39.56 34.36
CA VAL A 429 22.89 39.10 35.15
C VAL A 429 22.89 37.59 35.22
N GLN A 430 22.82 37.03 36.43
CA GLN A 430 22.82 35.59 36.66
C GLN A 430 21.57 35.19 37.46
N SER A 431 20.78 34.28 36.89
CA SER A 431 19.57 33.73 37.53
C SER A 431 19.95 32.62 38.52
N PHE A 432 19.46 32.71 39.76
CA PHE A 432 19.69 31.67 40.76
C PHE A 432 18.44 31.46 41.63
N ARG A 433 17.76 30.32 41.44
CA ARG A 433 16.68 29.77 42.29
C ARG A 433 15.83 30.86 42.97
N GLU A 434 15.13 31.67 42.17
CA GLU A 434 14.21 32.75 42.58
C GLU A 434 14.82 34.11 42.92
N SER A 435 16.13 34.30 42.70
CA SER A 435 16.81 35.58 42.88
C SER A 435 17.61 35.98 41.63
N LEU A 436 17.60 37.28 41.31
CA LEU A 436 18.45 37.87 40.26
C LEU A 436 19.71 38.46 40.92
N LYS A 437 20.89 38.00 40.51
CA LYS A 437 22.15 38.67 40.84
C LYS A 437 22.58 39.53 39.67
N VAL A 438 22.73 40.83 39.91
CA VAL A 438 23.31 41.78 38.95
C VAL A 438 24.74 42.05 39.39
N ILE A 439 25.71 41.69 38.57
CA ILE A 439 27.12 42.01 38.80
C ILE A 439 27.48 43.15 37.86
N MET A 440 27.82 44.30 38.42
CA MET A 440 28.31 45.45 37.65
C MET A 440 29.83 45.48 37.72
N TYR A 441 30.46 45.84 36.59
CA TYR A 441 31.91 45.98 36.50
C TYR A 441 32.25 47.44 36.26
N LYS A 442 33.17 47.95 37.08
CA LYS A 442 33.81 49.26 36.91
C LYS A 442 35.32 49.03 36.94
N ASP A 443 36.00 49.47 35.89
CA ASP A 443 37.46 49.37 35.75
C ASP A 443 38.02 47.95 35.99
N GLY A 444 37.36 46.93 35.42
CA GLY A 444 37.78 45.52 35.51
C GLY A 444 37.56 44.85 36.87
N SER A 445 37.00 45.57 37.84
CA SER A 445 36.70 45.08 39.20
C SER A 445 35.23 44.74 39.34
N ALA A 446 34.91 43.57 39.91
CA ALA A 446 33.52 43.17 40.14
C ALA A 446 32.97 43.83 41.42
N GLU A 447 32.01 44.75 41.28
CA GLU A 447 31.22 45.24 42.41
C GLU A 447 29.98 44.37 42.56
N ARG A 448 29.92 43.61 43.67
CA ARG A 448 28.76 42.76 44.00
C ARG A 448 27.67 43.59 44.65
N PHE A 449 26.60 43.85 43.92
CA PHE A 449 25.32 44.24 44.51
C PHE A 449 24.40 43.02 44.60
N ILE A 450 23.93 42.70 45.80
CA ILE A 450 22.82 41.77 46.00
C ILE A 450 21.57 42.66 46.15
N SER A 451 20.87 42.91 45.05
CA SER A 451 19.51 43.44 45.15
C SER A 451 18.56 42.27 45.36
N SER A 452 17.93 42.20 46.52
CA SER A 452 16.72 41.39 46.68
C SER A 452 15.57 42.12 45.99
N VAL A 453 15.53 42.06 44.66
CA VAL A 453 14.34 42.49 43.93
C VAL A 453 13.25 41.48 44.29
N LEU A 454 12.34 41.89 45.16
CA LEU A 454 11.10 41.19 45.40
C LEU A 454 10.39 41.10 44.04
N ILE A 455 10.18 39.88 43.53
CA ILE A 455 9.31 39.65 42.39
C ILE A 455 7.90 40.05 42.84
N GLN A 456 7.54 41.31 42.70
CA GLN A 456 6.14 41.70 42.77
C GLN A 456 5.47 41.11 41.53
N LYS A 457 4.60 40.12 41.76
CA LYS A 457 3.56 39.71 40.82
C LYS A 457 2.81 40.98 40.39
N LEU A 458 3.18 41.54 39.24
CA LEU A 458 2.31 42.46 38.52
C LEU A 458 1.22 41.60 37.88
N GLY A 459 0.14 41.42 38.64
CA GLY A 459 -1.14 41.03 38.09
C GLY A 459 -1.79 42.25 37.45
N LYS A 460 -1.68 42.35 36.13
CA LYS A 460 -2.73 42.71 35.15
C LYS A 460 -2.09 42.95 33.80
#